data_AF-A0A9D9REZ2-F1
#
_entry.id   AF-A0A9D9REZ2-F1
#
_cell.length_a   1.000
_cell.length_b   1.000
_cell.length_c   1.000
_cell.angle_alpha   90.00
_cell.angle_beta   90.00
_cell.angle_gamma   90.00
#
_symmetry.space_group_name_H-M   'P 1'
#
loop_
_entity.id
_entity.type
_entity.pdbx_description
1 polymer ?
#
loop_
_entity_poly.entity_id
_entity_poly.type
_entity_poly.pdbx_seq_one_letter_code
_entity_poly.pdbx_strand_id
1 'polypeptide(L)'
;IAYGQINNLLKSYPNYEQITLRKKWMDQIESYDAMIANEDSLQMIYAATTKDQEQIALQWQKRKEQIALENKELLSDPNKKITSSTNTVGVNKNNNTGYTFNNTGYTSKQTVKSDFYFDNPQTVNMGTANFIKKWGDRPNVDNWRRKTTIQLVRSNTTNTSIGSSKINIASNTALAVKKDGKKKDSANTLQIQLIQSETELKQSKETWNKQTLAIAKTFLYELNDFEKALPRYIALIQKNIDPIATESALLDLASQYMHIGKAATSDSLIQVITTAFPEGNYVKKKKAKENLDRIDKNSTEAYKETYFMAQIGDWDQFGAQMDASQKQFKGTKWQTPYQFLKVKMYAQQGLDSMAIVLLNELIAQNKSEPIKAKAKSIITEINNRKATEAYLAALKIVKPTRTVIVEEEATAQSKGPSITVKKDTSLANTHKIETKPSNKTSKDSTALFTIAENQLVFTNDSLEQHYIALQTTNVSPVFVKEIQNAFKDVHAEEFRKLNLAVTFVQFAEQSHIVWIGPFTNAAAGLQYIQKVKPRLSTEIISFIAKKQYDLTLIGKSNIIQINNQVQLDQYKRDKSYYYFKP
;
A
#
# COMPACT_ATOMS: atom_id res chain seq x y z
N ILE A 1 29.63 25.82 -11.05
CA ILE A 1 30.69 24.79 -11.24
C ILE A 1 30.45 24.15 -12.59
N ALA A 2 31.44 24.12 -13.48
CA ALA A 2 31.29 23.38 -14.73
C ALA A 2 31.27 21.87 -14.43
N TYR A 3 30.33 21.12 -15.01
CA TYR A 3 30.16 19.68 -14.72
C TYR A 3 31.45 18.86 -14.99
N GLY A 4 32.32 19.33 -15.89
CA GLY A 4 33.64 18.74 -16.16
C GLY A 4 34.60 18.74 -14.96
N GLN A 5 34.39 19.61 -13.96
CA GLN A 5 35.27 19.76 -12.79
C GLN A 5 34.76 19.04 -11.54
N ILE A 6 33.65 18.28 -11.64
CA ILE A 6 33.03 17.58 -10.50
C ILE A 6 33.96 16.56 -9.82
N ASN A 7 34.89 15.96 -10.57
CA ASN A 7 35.88 15.03 -9.99
C ASN A 7 36.83 15.74 -9.01
N ASN A 8 36.95 17.07 -9.10
CA ASN A 8 37.75 17.89 -8.19
C ASN A 8 36.92 18.46 -7.03
N LEU A 9 35.62 18.14 -6.96
CA LEU A 9 34.74 18.59 -5.89
C LEU A 9 34.86 17.65 -4.69
N LEU A 10 35.09 18.21 -3.50
CA LEU A 10 35.07 17.44 -2.26
C LEU A 10 33.64 16.97 -1.95
N LYS A 11 33.51 15.76 -1.41
CA LYS A 11 32.20 15.21 -0.98
C LYS A 11 31.50 16.08 0.08
N SER A 12 32.25 16.93 0.80
CA SER A 12 31.72 17.88 1.77
C SER A 12 31.07 19.13 1.14
N TYR A 13 31.11 19.27 -0.18
CA TYR A 13 30.50 20.42 -0.85
C TYR A 13 28.97 20.36 -0.76
N PRO A 14 28.28 21.48 -0.47
CA PRO A 14 26.82 21.51 -0.45
C PRO A 14 26.22 21.03 -1.76
N ASN A 15 25.21 20.15 -1.70
CA ASN A 15 24.55 19.56 -2.89
C ASN A 15 25.48 18.72 -3.79
N TYR A 16 26.63 18.23 -3.29
CA TYR A 16 27.53 17.35 -4.04
C TYR A 16 26.78 16.19 -4.69
N GLU A 17 25.92 15.49 -3.95
CA GLU A 17 25.13 14.36 -4.44
C GLU A 17 24.15 14.74 -5.56
N GLN A 18 23.48 15.89 -5.45
CA GLN A 18 22.58 16.37 -6.50
C GLN A 18 23.35 16.73 -7.77
N ILE A 19 24.53 17.35 -7.62
CA ILE A 19 25.38 17.75 -8.74
C ILE A 19 25.96 16.53 -9.46
N THR A 20 26.41 15.51 -8.73
CA THR A 20 26.90 14.25 -9.32
C THR A 20 25.79 13.48 -10.02
N LEU A 21 24.59 13.43 -9.41
CA LEU A 21 23.42 12.79 -9.99
C LEU A 21 22.96 13.50 -11.28
N ARG A 22 22.92 14.84 -11.28
CA ARG A 22 22.65 15.64 -12.49
C ARG A 22 23.69 15.38 -13.58
N LYS A 23 24.97 15.30 -13.23
CA LYS A 23 26.04 14.96 -14.20
C LYS A 23 25.78 13.62 -14.86
N LYS A 24 25.43 12.60 -14.06
CA LYS A 24 25.19 11.23 -14.55
C LYS A 24 24.13 11.18 -15.65
N TRP A 25 23.06 11.96 -15.50
CA TRP A 25 21.91 11.93 -16.41
C TRP A 25 21.92 13.03 -17.48
N MET A 26 22.82 14.02 -17.38
CA MET A 26 22.89 15.14 -18.32
C MET A 26 23.11 14.69 -19.76
N ASP A 27 24.08 13.82 -20.00
CA ASP A 27 24.43 13.34 -21.35
C ASP A 27 23.26 12.61 -22.01
N GLN A 28 22.50 11.84 -21.21
CA GLN A 28 21.30 11.14 -21.69
C GLN A 28 20.18 12.13 -22.04
N ILE A 29 19.94 13.14 -21.18
CA ILE A 29 18.93 14.17 -21.43
C ILE A 29 19.31 14.98 -22.67
N GLU A 30 20.58 15.38 -22.82
CA GLU A 30 21.08 16.10 -23.99
C GLU A 30 20.88 15.28 -25.28
N SER A 31 21.20 13.99 -25.25
CA SER A 31 20.97 13.09 -26.39
C SER A 31 19.50 13.04 -26.80
N TYR A 32 18.59 12.91 -25.82
CA TYR A 32 17.15 12.87 -26.10
C TYR A 32 16.61 14.22 -26.56
N ASP A 33 17.01 15.34 -25.95
CA ASP A 33 16.61 16.68 -26.38
C ASP A 33 17.12 16.98 -27.80
N ALA A 34 18.32 16.51 -28.16
CA ALA A 34 18.85 16.63 -29.52
C ALA A 34 18.01 15.84 -30.54
N MET A 35 17.57 14.62 -30.18
CA MET A 35 16.66 13.83 -31.01
C MET A 35 15.32 14.54 -31.17
N ILE A 36 14.70 15.03 -30.09
CA ILE A 36 13.44 15.78 -30.12
C ILE A 36 13.56 17.00 -31.04
N ALA A 37 14.61 17.81 -30.87
CA ALA A 37 14.83 19.00 -31.69
C ALA A 37 15.05 18.67 -33.18
N ASN A 38 15.66 17.51 -33.48
CA ASN A 38 15.78 17.01 -34.84
C ASN A 38 14.40 16.62 -35.41
N GLU A 39 13.63 15.81 -34.68
CA GLU A 39 12.29 15.38 -35.10
C GLU A 39 11.33 16.57 -35.28
N ASP A 40 11.32 17.55 -34.37
CA ASP A 40 10.49 18.76 -34.52
C ASP A 40 10.90 19.58 -35.76
N SER A 41 12.20 19.62 -36.07
CA SER A 41 12.69 20.29 -37.28
C SER A 41 12.27 19.55 -38.54
N LEU A 42 12.38 18.21 -38.55
CA LEU A 42 11.95 17.37 -39.68
C LEU A 42 10.44 17.47 -39.92
N GLN A 43 9.64 17.45 -38.85
CA GLN A 43 8.19 17.63 -38.93
C GLN A 43 7.80 19.02 -39.42
N MET A 44 8.53 20.07 -39.00
CA MET A 44 8.32 21.44 -39.48
C MET A 44 8.64 21.55 -40.97
N ILE A 45 9.76 20.97 -41.42
CA ILE A 45 10.13 20.95 -42.83
C ILE A 45 9.07 20.20 -43.64
N TYR A 46 8.60 19.04 -43.17
CA TYR A 46 7.54 18.29 -43.85
C TYR A 46 6.23 19.07 -43.97
N ALA A 47 5.87 19.86 -42.96
CA ALA A 47 4.67 20.69 -42.97
C ALA A 47 4.75 21.88 -43.96
N ALA A 48 5.94 22.22 -44.45
CA ALA A 48 6.11 23.25 -45.46
C ALA A 48 5.73 22.76 -46.86
N THR A 49 5.44 23.70 -47.75
CA THR A 49 5.19 23.49 -49.19
C THR A 49 6.36 22.75 -49.84
N THR A 50 6.08 21.74 -50.68
CA THR A 50 7.10 20.87 -51.31
C THR A 50 8.23 21.62 -52.01
N LYS A 51 7.92 22.78 -52.62
CA LYS A 51 8.90 23.66 -53.27
C LYS A 51 9.91 24.30 -52.30
N ASP A 52 9.51 24.51 -51.06
CA ASP A 52 10.31 25.21 -50.05
C ASP A 52 11.03 24.23 -49.09
N GLN A 53 10.62 22.96 -49.06
CA GLN A 53 11.19 21.93 -48.18
C GLN A 53 12.72 21.80 -48.32
N GLU A 54 13.22 21.69 -49.56
CA GLU A 54 14.66 21.58 -49.83
C GLU A 54 15.43 22.83 -49.38
N GLN A 55 14.88 24.02 -49.63
CA GLN A 55 15.51 25.28 -49.24
C GLN A 55 15.55 25.43 -47.71
N ILE A 56 14.45 25.12 -47.02
CA ILE A 56 14.36 25.19 -45.57
C ILE A 56 15.31 24.17 -44.93
N ALA A 57 15.38 22.95 -45.47
CA ALA A 57 16.30 21.92 -44.98
C ALA A 57 17.77 22.33 -45.15
N LEU A 58 18.13 22.97 -46.28
CA LEU A 58 19.49 23.48 -46.50
C LEU A 58 19.85 24.61 -45.54
N GLN A 59 18.92 25.54 -45.30
CA GLN A 59 19.10 26.63 -44.33
C GLN A 59 19.25 26.09 -42.90
N TRP A 60 18.46 25.08 -42.54
CA TRP A 60 18.55 24.42 -41.25
C TRP A 60 19.91 23.73 -41.06
N GLN A 61 20.41 23.00 -42.08
CA GLN A 61 21.71 22.35 -42.04
C GLN A 61 22.84 23.39 -41.82
N LYS A 62 22.82 24.48 -42.58
CA LYS A 62 23.80 25.58 -42.44
C LYS A 62 23.80 26.18 -41.03
N ARG A 63 22.61 26.37 -40.44
CA ARG A 63 22.48 26.86 -39.05
C ARG A 63 23.05 25.86 -38.04
N LYS A 64 22.78 24.56 -38.19
CA LYS A 64 23.32 23.52 -37.30
C LYS A 64 24.85 23.45 -37.36
N GLU A 65 25.42 23.49 -38.56
CA GLU A 65 26.87 23.53 -38.77
C GLU A 65 27.50 24.79 -38.16
N GLN A 66 26.87 25.95 -38.33
CA GLN A 66 27.32 27.21 -37.73
C GLN A 66 27.30 27.17 -36.21
N ILE A 67 26.22 26.69 -35.59
CA ILE A 67 26.13 26.53 -34.13
C ILE A 67 27.19 25.56 -33.61
N ALA A 68 27.43 24.45 -34.32
CA ALA A 68 28.48 23.50 -33.95
C ALA A 68 29.88 24.13 -34.02
N LEU A 69 30.13 24.97 -35.04
CA LEU A 69 31.37 25.72 -35.17
C LEU A 69 31.53 26.74 -34.04
N GLU A 70 30.50 27.54 -33.76
CA GLU A 70 30.49 28.53 -32.68
C GLU A 70 30.72 27.87 -31.32
N ASN A 71 30.01 26.77 -31.02
CA ASN A 71 30.24 26.00 -29.80
C ASN A 71 31.69 25.50 -29.71
N LYS A 72 32.26 25.02 -30.82
CA LYS A 72 33.67 24.60 -30.85
C LYS A 72 34.63 25.78 -30.61
N GLU A 73 34.33 26.96 -31.13
CA GLU A 73 35.13 28.16 -30.89
C GLU A 73 35.03 28.66 -29.44
N LEU A 74 33.85 28.60 -28.83
CA LEU A 74 33.63 28.94 -27.42
C LEU A 74 34.37 28.01 -26.45
N LEU A 75 34.54 26.73 -26.81
CA LEU A 75 35.28 25.75 -26.02
C LEU A 75 36.78 25.71 -26.36
N SER A 76 37.23 26.47 -27.35
CA SER A 76 38.63 26.57 -27.73
C SER A 76 39.33 27.64 -26.88
N ASP A 77 40.41 27.27 -26.20
CA ASP A 77 41.23 28.21 -25.43
C ASP A 77 41.79 29.30 -26.37
N PRO A 78 41.53 30.60 -26.11
CA PRO A 78 42.03 31.70 -26.95
C PRO A 78 43.57 31.71 -27.05
N ASN A 79 44.29 31.11 -26.11
CA ASN A 79 45.75 30.98 -26.15
C ASN A 79 46.25 29.77 -26.97
N LYS A 80 45.36 28.88 -27.41
CA LYS A 80 45.72 27.68 -28.19
C LYS A 80 45.59 27.89 -29.71
N LYS A 81 45.13 29.07 -30.16
CA LYS A 81 45.12 29.48 -31.58
C LYS A 81 46.50 29.92 -32.13
N ILE A 82 47.60 29.72 -31.40
CA ILE A 82 48.99 29.94 -31.90
C ILE A 82 49.79 28.63 -31.90
N THR A 83 49.34 27.60 -32.61
CA THR A 83 50.24 26.51 -33.07
C THR A 83 49.59 25.72 -34.21
N SER A 84 49.37 26.37 -35.35
CA SER A 84 49.01 25.66 -36.59
C SER A 84 49.60 26.39 -37.80
N SER A 85 50.91 26.64 -37.74
CA SER A 85 51.71 27.00 -38.90
C SER A 85 53.17 26.54 -38.71
N THR A 86 53.38 25.26 -38.44
CA THR A 86 54.67 24.62 -38.72
C THR A 86 54.76 24.32 -40.20
N ASN A 87 55.13 25.34 -40.98
CA ASN A 87 55.92 25.11 -42.19
C ASN A 87 57.38 25.05 -41.74
N THR A 88 57.96 23.87 -41.90
CA THR A 88 59.37 23.58 -41.70
C THR A 88 60.22 24.42 -42.67
N VAL A 89 60.95 25.41 -42.16
CA VAL A 89 62.21 25.87 -42.77
C VAL A 89 63.20 26.22 -41.66
N GLY A 90 64.17 25.33 -41.49
CA GLY A 90 65.60 25.63 -41.34
C GLY A 90 66.10 26.72 -40.38
N VAL A 91 67.01 26.26 -39.51
CA VAL A 91 68.36 26.82 -39.28
C VAL A 91 68.62 27.57 -37.94
N ASN A 92 69.52 26.92 -37.18
CA ASN A 92 70.59 27.40 -36.28
C ASN A 92 70.35 27.80 -34.80
N LYS A 93 70.91 26.92 -33.94
CA LYS A 93 72.00 27.14 -32.97
C LYS A 93 71.85 28.27 -31.93
N ASN A 94 71.56 27.90 -30.67
CA ASN A 94 72.56 27.69 -29.60
C ASN A 94 71.97 27.89 -28.19
N ASN A 95 72.47 27.07 -27.27
CA ASN A 95 72.15 27.01 -25.85
C ASN A 95 72.66 28.23 -25.07
N ASN A 96 71.81 28.71 -24.16
CA ASN A 96 72.04 29.09 -22.75
C ASN A 96 73.46 29.55 -22.31
N THR A 97 73.56 30.77 -21.78
CA THR A 97 73.96 31.11 -20.37
C THR A 97 74.44 32.58 -20.25
N GLY A 98 74.04 33.25 -19.16
CA GLY A 98 74.84 34.36 -18.60
C GLY A 98 74.11 35.69 -18.40
N TYR A 99 73.57 35.87 -17.19
CA TYR A 99 73.34 37.18 -16.59
C TYR A 99 74.67 37.93 -16.45
N THR A 100 74.69 39.24 -16.70
CA THR A 100 75.67 40.16 -16.09
C THR A 100 75.04 41.53 -15.89
N PHE A 101 74.86 41.89 -14.61
CA PHE A 101 74.73 43.26 -14.17
C PHE A 101 76.13 43.83 -14.03
N ASN A 102 76.45 44.90 -14.75
CA ASN A 102 77.52 45.81 -14.36
C ASN A 102 77.08 47.25 -14.64
N ASN A 103 76.88 47.96 -13.54
CA ASN A 103 76.77 49.41 -13.46
C ASN A 103 78.18 49.96 -13.27
N THR A 104 78.70 50.78 -14.20
CA THR A 104 79.65 51.90 -13.97
C THR A 104 80.24 52.39 -15.30
N GLY A 105 80.14 53.70 -15.56
CA GLY A 105 80.87 54.37 -16.65
C GLY A 105 80.08 55.44 -17.40
N TYR A 106 80.08 56.67 -16.88
CA TYR A 106 79.76 57.93 -17.58
C TYR A 106 80.51 58.00 -18.94
N THR A 107 79.99 58.45 -20.09
CA THR A 107 79.45 59.75 -20.52
C THR A 107 78.90 59.54 -21.95
N SER A 108 77.74 60.04 -22.38
CA SER A 108 77.51 61.42 -22.83
C SER A 108 76.02 61.63 -23.08
N LYS A 109 75.61 62.89 -22.97
CA LYS A 109 74.23 63.40 -22.81
C LYS A 109 73.34 63.18 -24.04
N GLN A 110 72.10 62.70 -23.81
CA GLN A 110 70.89 63.53 -24.01
C GLN A 110 69.63 62.94 -23.34
N THR A 111 69.01 63.81 -22.52
CA THR A 111 67.59 63.88 -22.09
C THR A 111 66.98 62.72 -21.29
N VAL A 112 66.90 62.96 -19.98
CA VAL A 112 65.99 62.33 -19.01
C VAL A 112 64.53 62.66 -19.34
N LYS A 113 63.68 61.64 -19.39
CA LYS A 113 62.28 61.61 -18.94
C LYS A 113 61.91 60.13 -18.78
N SER A 114 61.89 59.53 -17.59
CA SER A 114 61.76 60.07 -16.25
C SER A 114 62.55 59.25 -15.21
N ASP A 115 62.69 59.80 -13.99
CA ASP A 115 63.19 59.08 -12.81
C ASP A 115 62.16 58.09 -12.24
N PHE A 116 60.98 57.95 -12.87
CA PHE A 116 59.94 57.05 -12.43
C PHE A 116 60.18 55.65 -13.00
N TYR A 117 60.24 54.65 -12.13
CA TYR A 117 60.58 53.26 -12.45
C TYR A 117 59.84 52.66 -13.65
N PHE A 118 58.63 53.14 -13.96
CA PHE A 118 57.76 52.63 -15.02
C PHE A 118 58.01 53.22 -16.42
N ASP A 119 58.83 54.27 -16.54
CA ASP A 119 59.06 54.91 -17.85
C ASP A 119 60.27 54.32 -18.59
N ASN A 120 61.06 53.46 -17.92
CA ASN A 120 62.12 52.68 -18.55
C ASN A 120 61.62 51.24 -18.85
N PRO A 121 61.45 50.86 -20.12
CA PRO A 121 60.92 49.54 -20.50
C PRO A 121 61.76 48.36 -19.99
N GLN A 122 63.08 48.56 -19.82
CA GLN A 122 63.98 47.52 -19.33
C GLN A 122 63.79 47.26 -17.83
N THR A 123 63.59 48.31 -17.03
CA THR A 123 63.33 48.15 -15.60
C THR A 123 61.95 47.56 -15.36
N VAL A 124 60.94 47.93 -16.15
CA VAL A 124 59.59 47.33 -16.09
C VAL A 124 59.63 45.85 -16.44
N ASN A 125 60.29 45.46 -17.53
CA ASN A 125 60.41 44.04 -17.90
C ASN A 125 61.11 43.21 -16.82
N MET A 126 62.15 43.77 -16.19
CA MET A 126 62.85 43.14 -15.08
C MET A 126 62.02 43.08 -13.80
N GLY A 127 61.20 44.11 -13.55
CA GLY A 127 60.21 44.14 -12.47
C GLY A 127 59.13 43.08 -12.65
N THR A 128 58.56 42.97 -13.85
CA THR A 128 57.56 41.97 -14.23
C THR A 128 58.12 40.56 -14.08
N ALA A 129 59.35 40.30 -14.54
CA ALA A 129 60.00 39.00 -14.37
C ALA A 129 60.22 38.66 -12.89
N ASN A 130 60.68 39.61 -12.07
CA ASN A 130 60.85 39.40 -10.62
C ASN A 130 59.53 39.24 -9.88
N PHE A 131 58.49 39.95 -10.32
CA PHE A 131 57.14 39.85 -9.79
C PHE A 131 56.53 38.48 -10.06
N ILE A 132 56.63 37.99 -11.31
CA ILE A 132 56.22 36.65 -11.69
C ILE A 132 57.04 35.61 -10.93
N LYS A 133 58.34 35.82 -10.73
CA LYS A 133 59.20 34.90 -9.97
C LYS A 133 58.82 34.82 -8.49
N LYS A 134 58.43 35.93 -7.85
CA LYS A 134 58.04 35.95 -6.43
C LYS A 134 56.58 35.58 -6.20
N TRP A 135 55.69 35.93 -7.11
CA TRP A 135 54.23 35.89 -6.89
C TRP A 135 53.46 35.09 -7.93
N GLY A 136 54.10 34.64 -9.01
CA GLY A 136 53.47 33.99 -10.16
C GLY A 136 52.87 34.99 -11.15
N ASP A 137 52.43 34.51 -12.31
CA ASP A 137 51.70 35.33 -13.28
C ASP A 137 50.28 35.60 -12.74
N ARG A 138 49.94 36.88 -12.55
CA ARG A 138 48.70 37.32 -11.90
C ARG A 138 47.95 38.28 -12.81
N PRO A 139 46.64 38.05 -13.01
CA PRO A 139 45.82 38.94 -13.83
C PRO A 139 45.62 40.28 -13.12
N ASN A 140 45.49 41.32 -13.93
CA ASN A 140 45.24 42.69 -13.48
C ASN A 140 43.78 42.86 -13.02
N VAL A 141 43.48 42.30 -11.86
CA VAL A 141 42.18 42.41 -11.18
C VAL A 141 42.42 42.85 -9.74
N ASP A 142 41.49 43.60 -9.16
CA ASP A 142 41.59 43.99 -7.75
C ASP A 142 41.71 42.77 -6.84
N ASN A 143 42.46 42.92 -5.75
CA ASN A 143 42.82 41.83 -4.83
C ASN A 143 43.65 40.70 -5.47
N TRP A 144 44.43 40.96 -6.53
CA TRP A 144 45.32 39.97 -7.16
C TRP A 144 46.32 39.31 -6.19
N ARG A 145 46.64 39.93 -5.06
CA ARG A 145 47.42 39.33 -3.96
C ARG A 145 46.71 38.17 -3.25
N ARG A 146 45.39 38.00 -3.42
CA ARG A 146 44.56 36.96 -2.76
C ARG A 146 44.28 35.73 -3.63
N LYS A 147 44.88 35.59 -4.82
CA LYS A 147 44.71 34.41 -5.69
C LYS A 147 45.50 33.15 -5.28
N THR A 148 46.17 33.14 -4.13
CA THR A 148 46.64 31.89 -3.50
C THR A 148 45.53 31.13 -2.76
N THR A 149 44.30 31.65 -2.80
CA THR A 149 43.23 31.19 -1.94
C THR A 149 42.26 30.22 -2.65
N ILE A 150 42.81 29.12 -3.17
CA ILE A 150 42.31 27.79 -2.79
C ILE A 150 42.81 27.55 -1.35
N GLN A 151 42.33 28.40 -0.45
CA GLN A 151 42.56 28.33 0.99
C GLN A 151 41.44 29.06 1.79
N LEU A 152 40.48 29.74 1.15
CA LEU A 152 39.42 30.52 1.82
C LEU A 152 38.14 30.54 0.97
N VAL A 153 37.66 29.34 0.68
CA VAL A 153 36.25 28.94 0.82
C VAL A 153 36.35 27.60 1.59
N ARG A 154 36.81 27.52 2.85
CA ARG A 154 36.24 28.10 4.08
C ARG A 154 35.92 29.60 4.01
N SER A 155 34.62 29.90 4.01
CA SER A 155 34.02 31.24 4.11
C SER A 155 34.13 32.06 2.82
N ASN A 156 33.10 32.70 2.27
CA ASN A 156 31.73 32.83 2.69
C ASN A 156 30.92 33.43 1.51
N THR A 157 29.67 32.98 1.41
CA THR A 157 28.44 33.76 1.18
C THR A 157 28.50 35.16 0.54
N THR A 158 27.57 35.32 -0.41
CA THR A 158 26.64 36.45 -0.62
C THR A 158 27.12 37.78 -1.19
N ASN A 159 26.65 38.01 -2.43
CA ASN A 159 25.80 39.11 -2.90
C ASN A 159 26.23 40.59 -2.80
N THR A 160 25.93 41.25 -3.94
CA THR A 160 25.34 42.61 -4.15
C THR A 160 26.34 43.56 -4.82
N SER A 161 26.29 43.74 -6.15
CA SER A 161 25.40 44.62 -6.94
C SER A 161 25.66 46.13 -6.76
N ILE A 162 25.38 46.87 -7.85
CA ILE A 162 25.48 48.32 -8.11
C ILE A 162 26.82 48.70 -8.77
N GLY A 163 26.91 49.24 -9.99
CA GLY A 163 25.89 49.78 -10.89
C GLY A 163 26.37 51.12 -11.47
N SER A 164 26.08 51.35 -12.76
CA SER A 164 26.15 52.62 -13.51
C SER A 164 27.51 52.98 -14.14
N SER A 165 27.63 53.53 -15.36
CA SER A 165 26.69 53.86 -16.45
C SER A 165 27.49 54.42 -17.64
N LYS A 166 27.10 54.04 -18.88
CA LYS A 166 27.09 54.81 -20.16
C LYS A 166 28.45 55.32 -20.72
N ILE A 167 28.75 55.19 -22.03
CA ILE A 167 28.30 56.04 -23.15
C ILE A 167 28.32 55.23 -24.47
N ASN A 168 27.53 55.72 -25.44
CA ASN A 168 26.98 55.08 -26.62
C ASN A 168 27.43 55.83 -27.91
N ILE A 169 27.25 55.21 -29.10
CA ILE A 169 27.13 55.81 -30.47
C ILE A 169 28.47 56.20 -31.17
N ALA A 170 28.75 55.96 -32.47
CA ALA A 170 28.19 55.13 -33.54
C ALA A 170 29.15 55.07 -34.76
N SER A 171 28.97 54.03 -35.57
CA SER A 171 29.07 53.91 -37.04
C SER A 171 29.97 54.86 -37.87
N ASN A 172 30.91 54.27 -38.63
CA ASN A 172 30.82 54.35 -40.09
C ASN A 172 31.60 53.25 -40.84
N THR A 173 31.12 53.08 -42.06
CA THR A 173 31.27 52.04 -43.08
C THR A 173 32.65 51.84 -43.75
N ALA A 174 32.74 50.66 -44.38
CA ALA A 174 33.58 50.26 -45.52
C ALA A 174 34.99 49.74 -45.19
N LEU A 175 35.26 48.48 -45.58
CA LEU A 175 36.52 48.04 -46.19
C LEU A 175 36.37 46.62 -46.77
N ALA A 176 36.25 46.59 -48.09
CA ALA A 176 36.89 45.69 -49.05
C ALA A 176 36.84 44.16 -48.84
N VAL A 177 36.04 43.56 -49.72
CA VAL A 177 36.18 42.20 -50.26
C VAL A 177 37.65 41.90 -50.64
N LYS A 178 38.23 40.88 -50.01
CA LYS A 178 39.30 40.07 -50.62
C LYS A 178 38.78 38.65 -50.82
N LYS A 179 38.46 38.34 -52.08
CA LYS A 179 38.46 36.96 -52.60
C LYS A 179 39.90 36.46 -52.54
N ASP A 180 40.12 35.32 -51.89
CA ASP A 180 40.95 34.28 -52.50
C ASP A 180 40.75 32.91 -51.85
N GLY A 181 40.82 31.87 -52.67
CA GLY A 181 41.10 30.49 -52.23
C GLY A 181 39.92 29.55 -52.05
N LYS A 182 39.40 29.01 -53.16
CA LYS A 182 38.49 27.86 -53.26
C LYS A 182 38.78 26.74 -52.24
N LYS A 183 37.88 26.54 -51.27
CA LYS A 183 37.44 25.20 -50.85
C LYS A 183 36.06 24.97 -51.44
N LYS A 184 36.01 24.04 -52.40
CA LYS A 184 34.82 23.60 -53.13
C LYS A 184 33.67 23.29 -52.18
N ASP A 185 32.49 23.78 -52.55
CA ASP A 185 31.23 23.66 -51.85
C ASP A 185 30.86 22.20 -51.51
N SER A 186 31.03 21.80 -50.25
CA SER A 186 30.29 20.67 -49.67
C SER A 186 29.03 21.14 -48.92
N ALA A 187 28.77 22.46 -48.90
CA ALA A 187 27.70 23.10 -48.12
C ALA A 187 26.37 23.27 -48.87
N ASN A 188 26.26 22.79 -50.12
CA ASN A 188 25.04 22.90 -50.95
C ASN A 188 24.35 21.56 -51.25
N THR A 189 24.87 20.43 -50.74
CA THR A 189 24.23 19.12 -50.88
C THR A 189 23.56 18.75 -49.55
N LEU A 190 22.24 18.52 -49.58
CA LEU A 190 21.46 18.06 -48.43
C LEU A 190 22.01 16.71 -47.95
N GLN A 191 22.47 16.65 -46.69
CA GLN A 191 22.96 15.41 -46.07
C GLN A 191 21.91 14.72 -45.19
N ILE A 192 20.77 15.38 -44.95
CA ILE A 192 19.70 14.88 -44.07
C ILE A 192 18.65 14.17 -44.91
N GLN A 193 18.18 13.03 -44.42
CA GLN A 193 17.00 12.37 -44.99
C GLN A 193 15.74 13.10 -44.50
N LEU A 194 15.03 13.75 -45.41
CA LEU A 194 13.74 14.38 -45.12
C LEU A 194 12.66 13.30 -44.99
N ILE A 195 11.62 13.60 -44.20
CA ILE A 195 10.39 12.82 -44.18
C ILE A 195 9.71 12.98 -45.55
N GLN A 196 9.41 11.88 -46.22
CA GLN A 196 8.78 11.88 -47.54
C GLN A 196 7.37 11.26 -47.51
N SER A 197 7.11 10.40 -46.52
CA SER A 197 5.87 9.63 -46.41
C SER A 197 5.11 9.91 -45.11
N GLU A 198 3.79 9.71 -45.14
CA GLU A 198 2.94 9.78 -43.94
C GLU A 198 3.36 8.73 -42.89
N THR A 199 3.89 7.59 -43.34
CA THR A 199 4.44 6.55 -42.46
C THR A 199 5.69 7.00 -41.70
N GLU A 200 6.61 7.69 -42.37
CA GLU A 200 7.79 8.28 -41.73
C GLU A 200 7.39 9.43 -40.78
N LEU A 201 6.38 10.22 -41.14
CA LEU A 201 5.85 11.26 -40.25
C LEU A 201 5.31 10.66 -38.95
N LYS A 202 4.56 9.56 -39.05
CA LYS A 202 4.06 8.84 -37.87
C LYS A 202 5.21 8.34 -36.99
N GLN A 203 6.24 7.72 -37.60
CA GLN A 203 7.42 7.25 -36.87
C GLN A 203 8.21 8.38 -36.21
N SER A 204 8.34 9.53 -36.87
CA SER A 204 8.94 10.74 -36.30
C SER A 204 8.16 11.22 -35.07
N LYS A 205 6.83 11.28 -35.15
CA LYS A 205 5.95 11.64 -34.02
C LYS A 205 6.08 10.64 -32.87
N GLU A 206 6.10 9.34 -33.15
CA GLU A 206 6.30 8.30 -32.12
C GLU A 206 7.67 8.40 -31.45
N THR A 207 8.73 8.69 -32.22
CA THR A 207 10.09 8.91 -31.70
C THR A 207 10.11 10.14 -30.80
N TRP A 208 9.56 11.26 -31.26
CA TRP A 208 9.40 12.48 -30.45
C TRP A 208 8.70 12.19 -29.13
N ASN A 209 7.61 11.43 -29.17
CA ASN A 209 6.80 11.10 -28.01
C ASN A 209 7.56 10.22 -27.01
N LYS A 210 8.28 9.20 -27.52
CA LYS A 210 9.12 8.31 -26.71
C LYS A 210 10.24 9.07 -26.00
N GLN A 211 10.96 9.94 -26.72
CA GLN A 211 12.06 10.70 -26.12
C GLN A 211 11.55 11.75 -25.12
N THR A 212 10.44 12.43 -25.44
CA THR A 212 9.82 13.40 -24.51
C THR A 212 9.41 12.74 -23.20
N LEU A 213 8.79 11.55 -23.27
CA LEU A 213 8.44 10.77 -22.08
C LEU A 213 9.68 10.33 -21.29
N ALA A 214 10.74 9.88 -21.98
CA ALA A 214 11.98 9.47 -21.34
C ALA A 214 12.61 10.62 -20.55
N ILE A 215 12.69 11.83 -21.13
CA ILE A 215 13.20 13.02 -20.45
C ILE A 215 12.32 13.38 -19.23
N ALA A 216 11.01 13.38 -19.40
CA ALA A 216 10.08 13.69 -18.31
C ALA A 216 10.26 12.72 -17.13
N LYS A 217 10.40 11.42 -17.42
CA LYS A 217 10.66 10.37 -16.44
C LYS A 217 12.04 10.49 -15.79
N THR A 218 13.09 10.83 -16.54
CA THR A 218 14.42 11.07 -15.98
C THR A 218 14.38 12.27 -15.01
N PHE A 219 13.73 13.37 -15.37
CA PHE A 219 13.57 14.50 -14.44
C PHE A 219 12.78 14.12 -13.19
N LEU A 220 11.66 13.40 -13.34
CA LEU A 220 10.81 13.03 -12.21
C LEU A 220 11.44 11.97 -11.32
N TYR A 221 11.84 10.83 -11.86
CA TYR A 221 12.26 9.66 -11.09
C TYR A 221 13.73 9.69 -10.69
N GLU A 222 14.61 10.13 -11.59
CA GLU A 222 16.05 10.07 -11.35
C GLU A 222 16.59 11.36 -10.71
N LEU A 223 16.02 12.52 -11.06
CA LEU A 223 16.48 13.82 -10.58
C LEU A 223 15.57 14.45 -9.52
N ASN A 224 14.37 13.87 -9.30
CA ASN A 224 13.34 14.43 -8.42
C ASN A 224 13.05 15.93 -8.70
N ASP A 225 13.12 16.33 -9.97
CA ASP A 225 13.00 17.71 -10.44
C ASP A 225 11.67 17.88 -11.18
N PHE A 226 10.59 17.95 -10.39
CA PHE A 226 9.23 18.03 -10.94
C PHE A 226 9.01 19.30 -11.78
N GLU A 227 9.65 20.42 -11.43
CA GLU A 227 9.54 21.67 -12.17
C GLU A 227 9.99 21.53 -13.63
N LYS A 228 11.03 20.74 -13.89
CA LYS A 228 11.51 20.46 -15.26
C LYS A 228 10.76 19.31 -15.92
N ALA A 229 10.25 18.35 -15.15
CA ALA A 229 9.45 17.24 -15.68
C ALA A 229 8.08 17.71 -16.19
N LEU A 230 7.40 18.59 -15.44
CA LEU A 230 6.05 19.06 -15.71
C LEU A 230 5.83 19.59 -17.14
N PRO A 231 6.62 20.54 -17.67
CA PRO A 231 6.40 21.05 -19.02
C PRO A 231 6.57 19.98 -20.09
N ARG A 232 7.43 18.96 -19.86
CA ARG A 232 7.59 17.84 -20.80
C ARG A 232 6.39 16.91 -20.77
N TYR A 233 5.83 16.61 -19.59
CA TYR A 233 4.59 15.86 -19.48
C TYR A 233 3.40 16.61 -20.11
N ILE A 234 3.28 17.92 -19.88
CA ILE A 234 2.21 18.74 -20.48
C ILE A 234 2.32 18.72 -22.01
N ALA A 235 3.52 18.92 -22.58
CA ALA A 235 3.72 18.88 -24.03
C ALA A 235 3.33 17.51 -24.62
N LEU A 236 3.66 16.42 -23.93
CA LEU A 236 3.30 15.07 -24.34
C LEU A 236 1.77 14.88 -24.35
N ILE A 237 1.10 15.27 -23.27
CA ILE A 237 -0.36 15.14 -23.12
C ILE A 237 -1.08 15.98 -24.18
N GLN A 238 -0.58 17.19 -24.47
CA GLN A 238 -1.17 18.07 -25.48
C GLN A 238 -1.04 17.51 -26.90
N LYS A 239 0.09 16.88 -27.24
CA LYS A 239 0.28 16.26 -28.56
C LYS A 239 -0.53 14.97 -28.73
N ASN A 240 -0.81 14.24 -27.65
CA ASN A 240 -1.63 13.02 -27.62
C ASN A 240 -1.33 12.03 -28.78
N ILE A 241 -0.05 11.78 -29.05
CA ILE A 241 0.41 10.98 -30.20
C ILE A 241 0.15 9.50 -29.95
N ASP A 242 0.48 9.01 -28.76
CA ASP A 242 0.26 7.63 -28.33
C ASP A 242 -0.59 7.61 -27.05
N PRO A 243 -1.76 6.93 -27.06
CA PRO A 243 -2.61 6.75 -25.89
C PRO A 243 -1.87 6.14 -24.68
N ILE A 244 -0.95 5.20 -24.90
CA ILE A 244 -0.26 4.49 -23.81
C ILE A 244 0.71 5.43 -23.10
N ALA A 245 1.52 6.17 -23.86
CA ALA A 245 2.40 7.19 -23.32
C ALA A 245 1.64 8.31 -22.61
N THR A 246 0.49 8.73 -23.17
CA THR A 246 -0.36 9.79 -22.59
C THR A 246 -0.98 9.34 -21.26
N GLU A 247 -1.50 8.11 -21.20
CA GLU A 247 -1.95 7.49 -19.95
C GLU A 247 -0.83 7.46 -18.91
N SER A 248 0.38 7.02 -19.30
CA SER A 248 1.55 6.98 -18.41
C SER A 248 1.91 8.37 -17.89
N ALA A 249 1.90 9.40 -18.73
CA ALA A 249 2.21 10.76 -18.31
C ALA A 249 1.19 11.31 -17.32
N LEU A 250 -0.10 11.10 -17.58
CA LEU A 250 -1.17 11.52 -16.67
C LEU A 250 -1.07 10.81 -15.31
N LEU A 251 -0.74 9.51 -15.32
CA LEU A 251 -0.54 8.73 -14.09
C LEU A 251 0.67 9.21 -13.28
N ASP A 252 1.79 9.47 -13.94
CA ASP A 252 3.00 10.01 -13.31
C ASP A 252 2.69 11.36 -12.64
N LEU A 253 1.96 12.25 -13.33
CA LEU A 253 1.50 13.52 -12.77
C LEU A 253 0.53 13.33 -11.60
N ALA A 254 -0.48 12.46 -11.74
CA ALA A 254 -1.44 12.20 -10.67
C ALA A 254 -0.74 11.68 -9.41
N SER A 255 0.20 10.74 -9.55
CA SER A 255 1.00 10.23 -8.44
C SER A 255 1.79 11.37 -7.78
N GLN A 256 2.43 12.22 -8.57
CA GLN A 256 3.21 13.33 -8.01
C GLN A 256 2.35 14.36 -7.30
N TYR A 257 1.18 14.71 -7.85
CA TYR A 257 0.22 15.59 -7.19
C TYR A 257 -0.26 15.04 -5.86
N MET A 258 -0.40 13.71 -5.74
CA MET A 258 -0.71 13.05 -4.47
C MET A 258 0.44 13.20 -3.46
N HIS A 259 1.70 13.00 -3.89
CA HIS A 259 2.87 13.13 -3.01
C HIS A 259 3.09 14.54 -2.46
N ILE A 260 2.78 15.57 -3.24
CA ILE A 260 2.89 16.98 -2.80
C ILE A 260 1.65 17.49 -2.03
N GLY A 261 0.75 16.58 -1.63
CA GLY A 261 -0.44 16.91 -0.82
C GLY A 261 -1.60 17.53 -1.60
N LYS A 262 -1.54 17.58 -2.94
CA LYS A 262 -2.62 18.08 -3.80
C LYS A 262 -3.53 16.93 -4.25
N ALA A 263 -4.17 16.27 -3.29
CA ALA A 263 -5.04 15.11 -3.52
C ALA A 263 -6.18 15.42 -4.53
N ALA A 264 -6.86 16.57 -4.38
CA ALA A 264 -7.97 16.94 -5.29
C ALA A 264 -7.55 17.03 -6.77
N THR A 265 -6.35 17.54 -7.06
CA THR A 265 -5.83 17.58 -8.44
C THR A 265 -5.42 16.19 -8.94
N SER A 266 -4.90 15.33 -8.05
CA SER A 266 -4.61 13.94 -8.36
C SER A 266 -5.90 13.19 -8.71
N ASP A 267 -6.93 13.30 -7.88
CA ASP A 267 -8.23 12.65 -8.09
C ASP A 267 -8.88 13.10 -9.40
N SER A 268 -8.79 14.40 -9.70
CA SER A 268 -9.27 14.95 -10.98
C SER A 268 -8.55 14.33 -12.18
N LEU A 269 -7.21 14.19 -12.11
CA LEU A 269 -6.44 13.53 -13.16
C LEU A 269 -6.78 12.04 -13.28
N ILE A 270 -6.96 11.35 -12.14
CA ILE A 270 -7.41 9.95 -12.13
C ILE A 270 -8.78 9.80 -12.78
N GLN A 271 -9.71 10.73 -12.56
CA GLN A 271 -11.01 10.73 -13.22
C GLN A 271 -10.89 10.96 -14.74
N VAL A 272 -9.98 11.85 -15.17
CA VAL A 272 -9.66 12.01 -16.60
C VAL A 272 -9.10 10.72 -17.17
N ILE A 273 -8.16 10.05 -16.47
CA ILE A 273 -7.57 8.79 -16.91
C ILE A 273 -8.63 7.69 -17.05
N THR A 274 -9.52 7.52 -16.06
CA THR A 274 -10.56 6.48 -16.11
C THR A 274 -11.59 6.74 -17.20
N THR A 275 -11.86 8.00 -17.52
CA THR A 275 -12.81 8.39 -18.57
C THR A 275 -12.22 8.28 -19.97
N ALA A 276 -10.97 8.74 -20.15
CA ALA A 276 -10.29 8.75 -21.44
C ALA A 276 -9.70 7.37 -21.83
N PHE A 277 -9.31 6.56 -20.84
CA PHE A 277 -8.69 5.25 -21.05
C PHE A 277 -9.41 4.14 -20.28
N PRO A 278 -10.66 3.80 -20.63
CA PRO A 278 -11.44 2.77 -19.91
C PRO A 278 -10.80 1.37 -20.00
N GLU A 279 -10.06 1.09 -21.09
CA GLU A 279 -9.28 -0.13 -21.31
C GLU A 279 -7.77 0.07 -21.07
N GLY A 280 -7.41 1.20 -20.44
CA GLY A 280 -6.05 1.56 -20.07
C GLY A 280 -5.43 0.63 -19.03
N ASN A 281 -4.11 0.69 -18.91
CA ASN A 281 -3.36 -0.10 -17.95
C ASN A 281 -3.77 0.17 -16.51
N TYR A 282 -4.10 1.41 -16.17
CA TYR A 282 -4.55 1.79 -14.83
C TYR A 282 -5.87 1.12 -14.46
N VAL A 283 -6.88 1.22 -15.32
CA VAL A 283 -8.21 0.65 -15.06
C VAL A 283 -8.13 -0.88 -14.96
N LYS A 284 -7.34 -1.53 -15.81
CA LYS A 284 -7.09 -2.97 -15.73
C LYS A 284 -6.48 -3.38 -14.38
N LYS A 285 -5.44 -2.66 -13.93
CA LYS A 285 -4.81 -2.92 -12.62
C LYS A 285 -5.76 -2.65 -11.46
N LYS A 286 -6.57 -1.58 -11.54
CA LYS A 286 -7.59 -1.24 -10.54
C LYS A 286 -8.63 -2.36 -10.42
N LYS A 287 -9.23 -2.80 -11.53
CA LYS A 287 -10.19 -3.92 -11.56
C LYS A 287 -9.58 -5.22 -11.03
N ALA A 288 -8.33 -5.52 -11.38
CA ALA A 288 -7.63 -6.70 -10.88
C ALA A 288 -7.46 -6.66 -9.35
N LYS A 289 -7.07 -5.50 -8.80
CA LYS A 289 -6.95 -5.29 -7.35
C LYS A 289 -8.30 -5.39 -6.64
N GLU A 290 -9.32 -4.72 -7.15
CA GLU A 290 -10.68 -4.77 -6.58
C GLU A 290 -11.26 -6.19 -6.59
N ASN A 291 -11.00 -6.96 -7.66
CA ASN A 291 -11.37 -8.37 -7.72
C ASN A 291 -10.62 -9.20 -6.67
N LEU A 292 -9.32 -8.96 -6.48
CA LEU A 292 -8.53 -9.64 -5.45
C LEU A 292 -9.03 -9.30 -4.04
N ASP A 293 -9.32 -8.03 -3.76
CA ASP A 293 -9.85 -7.58 -2.47
C ASP A 293 -11.25 -8.19 -2.20
N ARG A 294 -12.10 -8.27 -3.23
CA ARG A 294 -13.40 -8.96 -3.14
C ARG A 294 -13.22 -10.45 -2.84
N ILE A 295 -12.28 -11.12 -3.51
CA ILE A 295 -11.98 -12.53 -3.27
C ILE A 295 -11.45 -12.72 -1.84
N ASP A 296 -10.56 -11.86 -1.34
CA ASP A 296 -10.02 -11.95 0.02
C ASP A 296 -11.10 -11.72 1.09
N LYS A 297 -11.99 -10.74 0.88
CA LYS A 297 -13.12 -10.48 1.78
C LYS A 297 -14.10 -11.66 1.80
N ASN A 298 -14.54 -12.13 0.63
CA ASN A 298 -15.47 -13.25 0.52
C ASN A 298 -14.85 -14.54 1.11
N SER A 299 -13.57 -14.78 0.88
CA SER A 299 -12.85 -15.93 1.46
C SER A 299 -12.70 -15.81 2.97
N THR A 300 -12.51 -14.60 3.50
CA THR A 300 -12.46 -14.38 4.96
C THR A 300 -13.81 -14.66 5.61
N GLU A 301 -14.91 -14.24 4.99
CA GLU A 301 -16.26 -14.50 5.50
C GLU A 301 -16.62 -15.99 5.42
N ALA A 302 -16.36 -16.64 4.28
CA ALA A 302 -16.57 -18.08 4.13
C ALA A 302 -15.68 -18.91 5.08
N TYR A 303 -14.45 -18.48 5.35
CA TYR A 303 -13.60 -19.15 6.33
C TYR A 303 -14.18 -19.06 7.74
N LYS A 304 -14.74 -17.91 8.14
CA LYS A 304 -15.39 -17.76 9.45
C LYS A 304 -16.59 -18.70 9.61
N GLU A 305 -17.39 -18.85 8.57
CA GLU A 305 -18.55 -19.74 8.57
C GLU A 305 -18.13 -21.22 8.65
N THR A 306 -17.19 -21.65 7.81
CA THR A 306 -16.66 -23.02 7.84
C THR A 306 -15.91 -23.33 9.15
N TYR A 307 -15.20 -22.36 9.71
CA TYR A 307 -14.57 -22.48 11.02
C TYR A 307 -15.62 -22.64 12.13
N PHE A 308 -16.71 -21.87 12.07
CA PHE A 308 -17.81 -21.99 13.02
C PHE A 308 -18.48 -23.37 12.96
N MET A 309 -18.80 -23.88 11.76
CA MET A 309 -19.30 -25.26 11.56
C MET A 309 -18.36 -26.29 12.18
N ALA A 310 -17.05 -26.14 11.93
CA ALA A 310 -16.03 -27.01 12.49
C ALA A 310 -15.84 -26.87 14.02
N GLN A 311 -16.27 -25.76 14.62
CA GLN A 311 -16.24 -25.54 16.06
C GLN A 311 -17.43 -26.20 16.74
N ILE A 312 -18.63 -26.10 16.16
CA ILE A 312 -19.84 -26.75 16.69
C ILE A 312 -19.92 -28.24 16.34
N GLY A 313 -19.05 -28.73 15.44
CA GLY A 313 -19.00 -30.13 15.04
C GLY A 313 -20.07 -30.53 14.03
N ASP A 314 -20.64 -29.56 13.30
CA ASP A 314 -21.61 -29.80 12.22
C ASP A 314 -20.87 -30.27 10.96
N TRP A 315 -20.47 -31.54 10.98
CA TRP A 315 -19.67 -32.14 9.92
C TRP A 315 -20.48 -32.49 8.67
N ASP A 316 -21.80 -32.63 8.79
CA ASP A 316 -22.70 -32.90 7.68
C ASP A 316 -22.78 -31.68 6.76
N GLN A 317 -23.01 -30.47 7.32
CA GLN A 317 -23.00 -29.24 6.56
C GLN A 317 -21.60 -28.89 6.05
N PHE A 318 -20.56 -29.10 6.88
CA PHE A 318 -19.18 -28.87 6.47
C PHE A 318 -18.79 -29.74 5.26
N GLY A 319 -19.17 -31.02 5.28
CA GLY A 319 -18.93 -31.97 4.19
C GLY A 319 -19.68 -31.58 2.90
N ALA A 320 -20.95 -31.17 3.03
CA ALA A 320 -21.77 -30.74 1.89
C ALA A 320 -21.19 -29.52 1.14
N GLN A 321 -20.53 -28.61 1.85
CA GLN A 321 -19.94 -27.39 1.28
C GLN A 321 -18.45 -27.55 0.91
N MET A 322 -17.88 -28.76 1.07
CA MET A 322 -16.44 -28.98 1.00
C MET A 322 -15.84 -28.65 -0.38
N ASP A 323 -16.47 -29.10 -1.47
CA ASP A 323 -15.96 -28.87 -2.82
C ASP A 323 -16.03 -27.39 -3.24
N ALA A 324 -17.10 -26.71 -2.85
CA ALA A 324 -17.27 -25.26 -3.09
C ALA A 324 -16.22 -24.46 -2.31
N SER A 325 -16.06 -24.77 -1.01
CA SER A 325 -15.09 -24.14 -0.13
C SER A 325 -13.65 -24.38 -0.60
N GLN A 326 -13.32 -25.59 -1.05
CA GLN A 326 -11.99 -25.92 -1.55
C GLN A 326 -11.64 -25.15 -2.82
N LYS A 327 -12.60 -24.96 -3.75
CA LYS A 327 -12.41 -24.10 -4.93
C LYS A 327 -12.22 -22.64 -4.53
N GLN A 328 -13.02 -22.15 -3.59
CA GLN A 328 -12.98 -20.76 -3.13
C GLN A 328 -11.67 -20.41 -2.43
N PHE A 329 -11.14 -21.29 -1.58
CA PHE A 329 -9.92 -21.02 -0.82
C PHE A 329 -8.63 -21.26 -1.61
N LYS A 330 -8.68 -21.95 -2.75
CA LYS A 330 -7.49 -22.27 -3.56
C LYS A 330 -6.74 -21.00 -3.98
N GLY A 331 -5.44 -20.94 -3.66
CA GLY A 331 -4.58 -19.78 -3.97
C GLY A 331 -4.76 -18.58 -3.03
N THR A 332 -5.63 -18.69 -2.03
CA THR A 332 -5.83 -17.66 -0.99
C THR A 332 -5.02 -18.00 0.26
N LYS A 333 -4.86 -17.01 1.16
CA LYS A 333 -4.24 -17.22 2.48
C LYS A 333 -4.99 -18.22 3.38
N TRP A 334 -6.26 -18.50 3.08
CA TRP A 334 -7.13 -19.39 3.86
C TRP A 334 -7.05 -20.87 3.43
N GLN A 335 -6.35 -21.19 2.35
CA GLN A 335 -6.21 -22.57 1.86
C GLN A 335 -5.65 -23.51 2.94
N THR A 336 -4.50 -23.15 3.53
CA THR A 336 -3.84 -23.99 4.53
C THR A 336 -4.65 -24.09 5.83
N PRO A 337 -5.16 -22.99 6.42
CA PRO A 337 -6.08 -23.08 7.55
C PRO A 337 -7.30 -23.96 7.29
N TYR A 338 -7.89 -23.89 6.09
CA TYR A 338 -9.03 -24.73 5.72
C TYR A 338 -8.65 -26.22 5.61
N GLN A 339 -7.48 -26.55 5.08
CA GLN A 339 -7.00 -27.94 5.06
C GLN A 339 -6.87 -28.51 6.49
N PHE A 340 -6.44 -27.72 7.47
CA PHE A 340 -6.43 -28.17 8.87
C PHE A 340 -7.84 -28.40 9.44
N LEU A 341 -8.85 -27.64 9.00
CA LEU A 341 -10.25 -27.91 9.38
C LEU A 341 -10.74 -29.25 8.83
N LYS A 342 -10.38 -29.58 7.58
CA LYS A 342 -10.67 -30.90 7.00
C LYS A 342 -9.99 -32.03 7.76
N VAL A 343 -8.72 -31.85 8.16
CA VAL A 343 -8.01 -32.81 9.02
C VAL A 343 -8.76 -33.01 10.33
N LYS A 344 -9.21 -31.93 10.98
CA LYS A 344 -9.99 -31.99 12.22
C LYS A 344 -11.29 -32.79 12.02
N MET A 345 -12.03 -32.52 10.94
CA MET A 345 -13.24 -33.28 10.59
C MET A 345 -12.94 -34.78 10.46
N TYR A 346 -11.96 -35.15 9.62
CA TYR A 346 -11.60 -36.56 9.40
C TYR A 346 -11.16 -37.25 10.70
N ALA A 347 -10.36 -36.57 11.52
CA ALA A 347 -9.92 -37.11 12.81
C ALA A 347 -11.09 -37.33 13.78
N GLN A 348 -12.09 -36.44 13.81
CA GLN A 348 -13.27 -36.61 14.67
C GLN A 348 -14.25 -37.68 14.19
N GLN A 349 -14.32 -37.93 12.89
CA GLN A 349 -15.13 -39.00 12.29
C GLN A 349 -14.45 -40.38 12.33
N GLY A 350 -13.23 -40.48 12.89
CA GLY A 350 -12.45 -41.73 12.91
C GLY A 350 -11.83 -42.11 11.56
N LEU A 351 -11.81 -41.18 10.59
CA LEU A 351 -11.30 -41.36 9.24
C LEU A 351 -9.80 -41.01 9.17
N ASP A 352 -9.01 -41.62 10.05
CA ASP A 352 -7.61 -41.27 10.32
C ASP A 352 -6.72 -41.37 9.08
N SER A 353 -6.94 -42.39 8.25
CA SER A 353 -6.19 -42.57 7.01
C SER A 353 -6.32 -41.37 6.08
N MET A 354 -7.53 -40.78 5.97
CA MET A 354 -7.74 -39.59 5.15
C MET A 354 -7.13 -38.33 5.78
N ALA A 355 -7.17 -38.22 7.11
CA ALA A 355 -6.50 -37.13 7.84
C ALA A 355 -4.98 -37.16 7.63
N ILE A 356 -4.34 -38.33 7.74
CA ILE A 356 -2.89 -38.52 7.57
C ILE A 356 -2.47 -38.24 6.13
N VAL A 357 -3.23 -38.70 5.13
CA VAL A 357 -2.94 -38.39 3.71
C VAL A 357 -2.93 -36.88 3.47
N LEU A 358 -3.93 -36.15 3.98
CA LEU A 358 -4.03 -34.70 3.82
C LEU A 358 -2.90 -33.95 4.57
N LEU A 359 -2.49 -34.45 5.74
CA LEU A 359 -1.35 -33.89 6.49
C LEU A 359 -0.01 -34.11 5.77
N ASN A 360 0.19 -35.27 5.15
CA ASN A 360 1.39 -35.54 4.34
C ASN A 360 1.43 -34.66 3.09
N GLU A 361 0.28 -34.44 2.43
CA GLU A 361 0.16 -33.50 1.31
C GLU A 361 0.53 -32.06 1.74
N LEU A 362 0.05 -31.62 2.90
CA LEU A 362 0.39 -30.32 3.49
C LEU A 362 1.91 -30.18 3.74
N ILE A 363 2.57 -31.23 4.21
CA ILE A 363 4.02 -31.24 4.44
C ILE A 363 4.79 -31.09 3.12
N ALA A 364 4.32 -31.74 2.06
CA ALA A 364 4.96 -31.72 0.74
C ALA A 364 4.75 -30.38 0.00
N GLN A 365 3.56 -29.78 0.10
CA GLN A 365 3.19 -28.59 -0.67
C GLN A 365 3.59 -27.26 -0.01
N ASN A 366 3.73 -27.22 1.32
CA ASN A 366 3.97 -25.97 2.03
C ASN A 366 5.47 -25.66 2.16
N LYS A 367 5.85 -24.38 2.08
CA LYS A 367 7.23 -23.92 2.29
C LYS A 367 7.52 -23.52 3.75
N SER A 368 6.49 -23.34 4.57
CA SER A 368 6.62 -22.87 5.95
C SER A 368 6.96 -24.01 6.91
N GLU A 369 8.13 -23.94 7.55
CA GLU A 369 8.59 -24.94 8.54
C GLU A 369 7.66 -25.08 9.76
N PRO A 370 7.13 -24.00 10.38
CA PRO A 370 6.15 -24.13 11.46
C PRO A 370 4.89 -24.92 11.09
N ILE A 371 4.41 -24.74 9.85
CA ILE A 371 3.21 -25.44 9.37
C ILE A 371 3.50 -26.94 9.20
N LYS A 372 4.66 -27.29 8.64
CA LYS A 372 5.11 -28.68 8.51
C LYS A 372 5.29 -29.34 9.87
N ALA A 373 5.91 -28.65 10.82
CA ALA A 373 6.11 -29.15 12.19
C ALA A 373 4.76 -29.44 12.87
N LYS A 374 3.80 -28.52 12.74
CA LYS A 374 2.44 -28.73 13.24
C LYS A 374 1.75 -29.93 12.60
N ALA A 375 1.86 -30.08 11.28
CA ALA A 375 1.28 -31.22 10.58
C ALA A 375 1.88 -32.56 11.06
N LYS A 376 3.20 -32.62 11.28
CA LYS A 376 3.88 -33.79 11.86
C LYS A 376 3.40 -34.12 13.27
N SER A 377 3.25 -33.11 14.14
CA SER A 377 2.72 -33.30 15.50
C SER A 377 1.33 -33.94 15.47
N ILE A 378 0.45 -33.44 14.61
CA ILE A 378 -0.91 -33.97 14.48
C ILE A 378 -0.90 -35.42 13.96
N ILE A 379 -0.01 -35.78 13.02
CA ILE A 379 0.15 -37.18 12.58
C ILE A 379 0.54 -38.08 13.77
N THR A 380 1.50 -37.65 14.59
CA THR A 380 1.93 -38.40 15.79
C THR A 380 0.77 -38.58 16.78
N GLU A 381 -0.03 -37.54 17.01
CA GLU A 381 -1.20 -37.60 17.88
C GLU A 381 -2.27 -38.58 17.35
N ILE A 382 -2.58 -38.53 16.05
CA ILE A 382 -3.56 -39.44 15.42
C ILE A 382 -3.10 -40.91 15.53
N ASN A 383 -1.81 -41.19 15.27
CA ASN A 383 -1.27 -42.55 15.38
C ASN A 383 -1.35 -43.11 16.81
N ASN A 384 -1.18 -42.25 17.82
CA ASN A 384 -1.24 -42.64 19.23
C ASN A 384 -2.68 -42.68 19.79
N ARG A 385 -3.69 -42.25 19.02
CA ARG A 385 -5.07 -42.12 19.50
C ARG A 385 -5.66 -43.44 19.98
N LYS A 386 -5.48 -44.53 19.24
CA LYS A 386 -6.00 -45.85 19.64
C LYS A 386 -5.40 -46.36 20.95
N ALA A 387 -4.11 -46.13 21.17
CA ALA A 387 -3.42 -46.52 22.41
C ALA A 387 -3.87 -45.67 23.61
N THR A 388 -4.09 -44.37 23.39
CA THR A 388 -4.57 -43.45 24.43
C THR A 388 -6.05 -43.68 24.77
N GLU A 389 -6.93 -43.90 23.79
CA GLU A 389 -8.32 -44.28 24.02
C GLU A 389 -8.42 -45.61 24.80
N ALA A 390 -7.61 -46.61 24.44
CA ALA A 390 -7.56 -47.88 25.16
C ALA A 390 -7.08 -47.71 26.62
N TYR A 391 -6.06 -46.87 26.83
CA TYR A 391 -5.56 -46.55 28.18
C TYR A 391 -6.61 -45.79 29.01
N LEU A 392 -7.27 -44.79 28.44
CA LEU A 392 -8.33 -44.01 29.10
C LEU A 392 -9.57 -44.87 29.42
N ALA A 393 -9.94 -45.81 28.55
CA ALA A 393 -11.03 -46.74 28.79
C ALA A 393 -10.69 -47.76 29.90
N ALA A 394 -9.41 -48.10 30.07
CA ALA A 394 -8.94 -49.00 31.14
C ALA A 394 -8.82 -48.31 32.51
N LEU A 395 -8.85 -46.98 32.56
CA LEU A 395 -8.78 -46.19 33.79
C LEU A 395 -10.11 -46.25 34.57
N LYS A 396 -10.12 -46.97 35.70
CA LYS A 396 -11.23 -46.94 36.66
C LYS A 396 -11.11 -45.72 37.57
N ILE A 397 -11.98 -44.73 37.39
CA ILE A 397 -12.10 -43.58 38.29
C ILE A 397 -12.86 -44.02 39.56
N VAL A 398 -12.15 -44.29 40.65
CA VAL A 398 -12.75 -44.45 41.97
C VAL A 398 -12.92 -43.06 42.59
N LYS A 399 -14.15 -42.54 42.63
CA LYS A 399 -14.46 -41.35 43.44
C LYS A 399 -14.34 -41.72 44.92
N PRO A 400 -13.46 -41.09 45.72
CA PRO A 400 -13.41 -41.35 47.15
C PRO A 400 -14.70 -40.83 47.80
N THR A 401 -15.52 -41.75 48.31
CA THR A 401 -16.65 -41.41 49.19
C THR A 401 -16.04 -41.00 50.53
N ARG A 402 -16.12 -39.72 50.86
CA ARG A 402 -15.72 -39.22 52.17
C ARG A 402 -16.80 -39.63 53.17
N THR A 403 -16.49 -40.59 54.04
CA THR A 403 -17.29 -40.91 55.21
C THR A 403 -17.23 -39.72 56.17
N VAL A 404 -18.34 -39.00 56.29
CA VAL A 404 -18.54 -38.05 57.39
C VAL A 404 -19.07 -38.88 58.56
N ILE A 405 -18.22 -39.07 59.57
CA ILE A 405 -18.65 -39.52 60.90
C ILE A 405 -19.36 -38.30 61.52
N VAL A 406 -20.67 -38.41 61.73
CA VAL A 406 -21.41 -37.52 62.61
C VAL A 406 -21.83 -38.37 63.79
N GLU A 407 -21.32 -38.04 64.97
CA GLU A 407 -21.83 -38.56 66.23
C GLU A 407 -23.28 -38.09 66.40
N GLU A 408 -24.15 -39.06 66.65
CA GLU A 408 -25.59 -38.97 66.75
C GLU A 408 -25.96 -38.64 68.20
N GLU A 409 -26.46 -37.43 68.49
CA GLU A 409 -27.34 -37.21 69.63
C GLU A 409 -28.79 -37.36 69.16
N ALA A 410 -29.43 -38.37 69.74
CA ALA A 410 -30.74 -38.87 69.39
C ALA A 410 -31.88 -37.92 69.76
N THR A 411 -32.88 -37.81 68.89
CA THR A 411 -34.28 -38.05 69.28
C THR A 411 -35.04 -38.67 68.10
N ALA A 412 -35.54 -39.88 68.34
CA ALA A 412 -36.27 -40.70 67.38
C ALA A 412 -37.79 -40.46 67.44
N GLN A 413 -38.46 -40.53 66.29
CA GLN A 413 -39.51 -41.53 65.96
C GLN A 413 -40.14 -41.20 64.59
N SER A 414 -39.90 -42.03 63.56
CA SER A 414 -40.79 -43.12 63.08
C SER A 414 -41.90 -42.60 62.14
N LYS A 415 -42.22 -43.11 60.95
CA LYS A 415 -42.11 -44.45 60.31
C LYS A 415 -42.33 -44.27 58.79
N GLY A 416 -41.75 -45.15 57.97
CA GLY A 416 -42.18 -45.34 56.58
C GLY A 416 -41.15 -46.12 55.74
N PRO A 417 -41.39 -47.40 55.38
CA PRO A 417 -40.35 -48.30 54.88
C PRO A 417 -40.22 -48.32 53.33
N SER A 418 -38.96 -48.18 52.90
CA SER A 418 -38.14 -49.19 52.21
C SER A 418 -38.50 -49.75 50.82
N ILE A 419 -37.40 -49.96 50.06
CA ILE A 419 -37.12 -51.00 49.03
C ILE A 419 -37.10 -50.53 47.55
N THR A 420 -35.88 -50.22 47.14
CA THR A 420 -35.11 -50.84 46.04
C THR A 420 -35.65 -50.85 44.61
N VAL A 421 -34.92 -50.10 43.78
CA VAL A 421 -34.88 -50.16 42.32
C VAL A 421 -34.16 -51.44 41.83
N LYS A 422 -34.77 -52.17 40.90
CA LYS A 422 -34.06 -52.99 39.91
C LYS A 422 -34.62 -52.72 38.50
N LYS A 423 -33.74 -52.11 37.69
CA LYS A 423 -33.35 -52.46 36.30
C LYS A 423 -34.40 -53.14 35.41
N ASP A 424 -34.71 -52.52 34.27
CA ASP A 424 -35.22 -53.25 33.10
C ASP A 424 -34.56 -52.79 31.80
N THR A 425 -34.35 -53.79 30.95
CA THR A 425 -33.66 -53.77 29.66
C THR A 425 -34.68 -54.18 28.59
N SER A 426 -34.53 -53.58 27.40
CA SER A 426 -34.88 -54.11 26.06
C SER A 426 -36.33 -54.33 25.60
N LEU A 427 -36.63 -53.62 24.51
CA LEU A 427 -37.17 -54.04 23.20
C LEU A 427 -38.50 -54.84 23.09
N ALA A 428 -39.46 -54.10 22.51
CA ALA A 428 -40.07 -54.29 21.18
C ALA A 428 -41.00 -55.50 20.84
N ASN A 429 -42.12 -55.09 20.22
CA ASN A 429 -43.03 -55.74 19.25
C ASN A 429 -44.11 -56.72 19.76
N THR A 430 -45.39 -56.39 19.55
CA THR A 430 -46.19 -56.84 18.38
C THR A 430 -47.67 -56.40 18.44
N HIS A 431 -48.11 -55.78 17.34
CA HIS A 431 -49.35 -55.92 16.54
C HIS A 431 -50.79 -56.19 17.09
N LYS A 432 -51.70 -55.34 16.52
CA LYS A 432 -53.01 -55.59 15.84
C LYS A 432 -54.31 -55.70 16.67
N ILE A 433 -55.29 -54.79 16.48
CA ILE A 433 -56.40 -54.63 15.49
C ILE A 433 -57.68 -55.41 15.85
N GLU A 434 -58.80 -54.70 16.02
CA GLU A 434 -60.21 -55.06 15.72
C GLU A 434 -61.05 -53.74 15.74
N THR A 435 -61.49 -53.14 14.61
CA THR A 435 -62.67 -53.34 13.71
C THR A 435 -64.07 -52.90 14.22
N LYS A 436 -64.52 -51.71 13.77
CA LYS A 436 -65.79 -51.27 13.07
C LYS A 436 -67.19 -51.73 13.59
N PRO A 437 -68.35 -51.06 13.27
CA PRO A 437 -68.71 -50.47 11.95
C PRO A 437 -69.62 -49.21 11.86
N SER A 438 -69.76 -48.72 10.61
CA SER A 438 -70.91 -48.03 9.96
C SER A 438 -71.16 -46.52 10.26
N ASN A 439 -71.52 -45.58 9.35
CA ASN A 439 -72.13 -45.63 8.01
C ASN A 439 -71.93 -44.30 7.22
N LYS A 440 -72.21 -44.28 5.90
CA LYS A 440 -72.18 -43.15 4.91
C LYS A 440 -73.15 -42.00 5.29
N THR A 441 -73.07 -40.72 4.89
CA THR A 441 -73.18 -40.13 3.52
C THR A 441 -73.09 -38.57 3.52
N SER A 442 -72.48 -37.99 2.47
CA SER A 442 -72.70 -36.69 1.77
C SER A 442 -72.60 -35.28 2.40
N LYS A 443 -72.02 -34.39 1.56
CA LYS A 443 -72.21 -32.92 1.36
C LYS A 443 -71.40 -31.93 2.21
N ASP A 444 -70.34 -31.43 1.56
CA ASP A 444 -70.04 -30.02 1.26
C ASP A 444 -70.62 -28.94 2.20
N SER A 445 -69.74 -28.26 2.94
CA SER A 445 -69.78 -26.83 3.27
C SER A 445 -68.57 -26.43 4.12
N THR A 446 -67.82 -25.47 3.63
CA THR A 446 -66.82 -24.67 4.32
C THR A 446 -67.33 -24.14 5.66
N ALA A 447 -66.70 -24.55 6.77
CA ALA A 447 -66.76 -23.83 8.04
C ALA A 447 -65.45 -24.05 8.81
N LEU A 448 -64.73 -22.95 8.97
CA LEU A 448 -63.59 -22.80 9.87
C LEU A 448 -64.00 -23.21 11.29
N PHE A 449 -63.42 -24.31 11.79
CA PHE A 449 -63.29 -24.53 13.22
C PHE A 449 -61.90 -24.06 13.64
N THR A 450 -61.82 -22.78 13.98
CA THR A 450 -60.77 -22.23 14.83
C THR A 450 -60.81 -22.99 16.15
N ILE A 451 -59.77 -23.78 16.42
CA ILE A 451 -59.48 -24.25 17.77
C ILE A 451 -59.13 -22.98 18.56
N ALA A 452 -59.97 -22.62 19.52
CA ALA A 452 -59.71 -21.53 20.44
C ALA A 452 -58.46 -21.88 21.26
N GLU A 453 -57.29 -21.44 20.79
CA GLU A 453 -56.10 -21.35 21.62
C GLU A 453 -56.38 -20.37 22.75
N ASN A 454 -56.20 -20.82 23.98
CA ASN A 454 -56.31 -20.01 25.18
C ASN A 454 -55.31 -18.84 25.07
N GLN A 455 -55.77 -17.66 24.64
CA GLN A 455 -54.88 -16.50 24.46
C GLN A 455 -54.29 -16.10 25.81
N LEU A 456 -52.97 -16.25 25.96
CA LEU A 456 -52.24 -15.75 27.12
C LEU A 456 -52.38 -14.22 27.18
N VAL A 457 -52.97 -13.71 28.27
CA VAL A 457 -53.09 -12.28 28.51
C VAL A 457 -51.90 -11.82 29.33
N PHE A 458 -50.94 -11.19 28.68
CA PHE A 458 -49.78 -10.63 29.36
C PHE A 458 -50.11 -9.28 30.02
N THR A 459 -49.55 -9.01 31.19
CA THR A 459 -49.68 -7.72 31.89
C THR A 459 -48.55 -6.78 31.45
N ASN A 460 -48.80 -5.47 31.46
CA ASN A 460 -47.77 -4.44 31.17
C ASN A 460 -47.69 -3.47 32.35
N ASP A 461 -47.07 -3.91 33.43
CA ASP A 461 -46.82 -3.08 34.60
C ASP A 461 -45.35 -2.69 34.62
N SER A 462 -45.01 -1.44 34.35
CA SER A 462 -43.61 -0.98 34.35
C SER A 462 -42.99 -0.87 35.75
N LEU A 463 -43.82 -0.85 36.80
CA LEU A 463 -43.41 -0.67 38.20
C LEU A 463 -43.13 -1.99 38.91
N GLU A 464 -43.53 -3.13 38.32
CA GLU A 464 -43.25 -4.43 38.89
C GLU A 464 -41.77 -4.83 38.76
N GLN A 465 -41.36 -5.89 39.45
CA GLN A 465 -40.01 -6.45 39.29
C GLN A 465 -39.82 -6.98 37.87
N HIS A 466 -38.70 -6.63 37.23
CA HIS A 466 -38.36 -7.11 35.90
C HIS A 466 -37.16 -8.04 35.92
N TYR A 467 -37.08 -8.92 34.92
CA TYR A 467 -35.95 -9.80 34.68
C TYR A 467 -35.55 -9.72 33.22
N ILE A 468 -34.29 -9.98 32.96
CA ILE A 468 -33.76 -10.08 31.60
C ILE A 468 -33.68 -11.56 31.26
N ALA A 469 -34.35 -11.94 30.18
CA ALA A 469 -34.23 -13.23 29.52
C ALA A 469 -33.16 -13.11 28.43
N LEU A 470 -32.02 -13.76 28.63
CA LEU A 470 -31.06 -14.04 27.56
C LEU A 470 -31.39 -15.40 26.98
N GLN A 471 -32.13 -15.42 25.88
CA GLN A 471 -32.43 -16.63 25.14
C GLN A 471 -31.21 -17.04 24.33
N THR A 472 -30.83 -18.31 24.38
CA THR A 472 -29.78 -18.89 23.54
C THR A 472 -30.36 -19.93 22.58
N THR A 473 -29.80 -19.98 21.36
CA THR A 473 -30.18 -20.93 20.31
C THR A 473 -28.95 -21.68 19.79
N ASN A 474 -29.07 -23.00 19.71
CA ASN A 474 -27.98 -23.92 19.32
C ASN A 474 -26.74 -23.76 20.21
N VAL A 475 -26.94 -23.63 21.53
CA VAL A 475 -25.86 -23.50 22.52
C VAL A 475 -25.89 -24.69 23.47
N SER A 476 -24.74 -25.33 23.68
CA SER A 476 -24.63 -26.50 24.56
C SER A 476 -24.77 -26.11 26.05
N PRO A 477 -25.21 -27.02 26.94
CA PRO A 477 -25.37 -26.73 28.36
C PRO A 477 -24.09 -26.25 29.07
N VAL A 478 -22.92 -26.70 28.61
CA VAL A 478 -21.62 -26.27 29.13
C VAL A 478 -21.42 -24.77 28.90
N PHE A 479 -21.68 -24.29 27.68
CA PHE A 479 -21.58 -22.87 27.35
C PHE A 479 -22.63 -22.03 28.08
N VAL A 480 -23.84 -22.57 28.32
CA VAL A 480 -24.85 -21.88 29.14
C VAL A 480 -24.38 -21.71 30.59
N LYS A 481 -23.64 -22.69 31.12
CA LYS A 481 -23.03 -22.58 32.45
C LYS A 481 -21.94 -21.50 32.48
N GLU A 482 -21.13 -21.40 31.42
CA GLU A 482 -20.13 -20.34 31.28
C GLU A 482 -20.79 -18.96 31.16
N ILE A 483 -21.91 -18.83 30.45
CA ILE A 483 -22.70 -17.59 30.43
C ILE A 483 -23.14 -17.22 31.85
N GLN A 484 -23.67 -18.18 32.62
CA GLN A 484 -24.08 -17.94 34.00
C GLN A 484 -22.90 -17.44 34.86
N ASN A 485 -21.72 -18.03 34.71
CA ASN A 485 -20.52 -17.63 35.46
C ASN A 485 -20.05 -16.23 35.05
N ALA A 486 -19.98 -15.95 33.75
CA ALA A 486 -19.55 -14.65 33.25
C ALA A 486 -20.43 -13.49 33.75
N PHE A 487 -21.76 -13.69 33.79
CA PHE A 487 -22.65 -12.67 34.37
C PHE A 487 -22.48 -12.53 35.88
N LYS A 488 -22.23 -13.63 36.61
CA LYS A 488 -21.94 -13.56 38.05
C LYS A 488 -20.67 -12.76 38.32
N ASP A 489 -19.62 -12.94 37.51
CA ASP A 489 -18.37 -12.20 37.65
C ASP A 489 -18.58 -10.70 37.40
N VAL A 490 -19.30 -10.34 36.32
CA VAL A 490 -19.67 -8.95 36.02
C VAL A 490 -20.52 -8.33 37.13
N HIS A 491 -21.46 -9.09 37.70
CA HIS A 491 -22.26 -8.61 38.84
C HIS A 491 -21.42 -8.43 40.10
N ALA A 492 -20.48 -9.34 40.33
CA ALA A 492 -19.54 -9.27 41.44
C ALA A 492 -18.50 -8.16 41.28
N GLU A 493 -18.29 -7.59 40.09
CA GLU A 493 -17.34 -6.49 39.90
C GLU A 493 -18.05 -5.13 39.85
N GLU A 494 -19.05 -4.99 38.99
CA GLU A 494 -19.63 -3.69 38.63
C GLU A 494 -21.02 -3.45 39.24
N PHE A 495 -21.78 -4.51 39.54
CA PHE A 495 -23.19 -4.42 39.95
C PHE A 495 -23.47 -4.97 41.36
N ARG A 496 -22.46 -5.03 42.24
CA ARG A 496 -22.57 -5.59 43.61
C ARG A 496 -23.78 -5.07 44.39
N LYS A 497 -24.12 -3.80 44.21
CA LYS A 497 -25.22 -3.11 44.91
C LYS A 497 -26.62 -3.56 44.45
N LEU A 498 -26.74 -4.20 43.29
CA LEU A 498 -28.02 -4.64 42.73
C LEU A 498 -28.44 -6.05 43.17
N ASN A 499 -27.52 -6.84 43.75
CA ASN A 499 -27.77 -8.20 44.25
C ASN A 499 -28.52 -9.10 43.24
N LEU A 500 -28.05 -9.11 41.98
CA LEU A 500 -28.69 -9.81 40.88
C LEU A 500 -28.35 -11.31 40.93
N ALA A 501 -29.38 -12.15 40.78
CA ALA A 501 -29.23 -13.58 40.57
C ALA A 501 -29.16 -13.89 39.06
N VAL A 502 -28.38 -14.93 38.74
CA VAL A 502 -28.29 -15.48 37.38
C VAL A 502 -28.66 -16.96 37.44
N THR A 503 -29.77 -17.34 36.83
CA THR A 503 -30.25 -18.73 36.72
C THR A 503 -30.49 -19.09 35.26
N PHE A 504 -30.67 -20.37 34.94
CA PHE A 504 -31.02 -20.78 33.58
C PHE A 504 -32.02 -21.92 33.57
N VAL A 505 -32.83 -21.98 32.51
CA VAL A 505 -33.84 -23.02 32.25
C VAL A 505 -33.66 -23.53 30.83
N GLN A 506 -33.82 -24.84 30.64
CA GLN A 506 -33.77 -25.47 29.33
C GLN A 506 -35.18 -25.55 28.72
N PHE A 507 -35.35 -25.05 27.49
CA PHE A 507 -36.61 -25.13 26.74
C PHE A 507 -36.57 -26.20 25.64
N ALA A 508 -35.39 -26.49 25.07
CA ALA A 508 -35.16 -27.58 24.12
C ALA A 508 -33.72 -28.10 24.25
N GLU A 509 -33.35 -29.20 23.55
CA GLU A 509 -32.02 -29.83 23.65
C GLU A 509 -30.85 -28.84 23.48
N GLN A 510 -31.02 -27.79 22.66
CA GLN A 510 -30.02 -26.74 22.45
C GLN A 510 -30.56 -25.31 22.60
N SER A 511 -31.69 -25.12 23.28
CA SER A 511 -32.23 -23.79 23.57
C SER A 511 -32.46 -23.60 25.06
N HIS A 512 -31.81 -22.58 25.61
CA HIS A 512 -31.84 -22.25 27.03
C HIS A 512 -32.18 -20.78 27.21
N ILE A 513 -32.73 -20.44 28.38
CA ILE A 513 -32.90 -19.06 28.80
C ILE A 513 -32.10 -18.85 30.06
N VAL A 514 -31.22 -17.85 30.03
CA VAL A 514 -30.52 -17.36 31.22
C VAL A 514 -31.31 -16.16 31.76
N TRP A 515 -31.82 -16.29 32.98
CA TRP A 515 -32.55 -15.25 33.69
C TRP A 515 -31.60 -14.42 34.54
N ILE A 516 -31.67 -13.10 34.40
CA ILE A 516 -30.88 -12.13 35.16
C ILE A 516 -31.84 -11.17 35.87
N GLY A 517 -31.78 -11.09 37.20
CA GLY A 517 -32.66 -10.22 38.00
C GLY A 517 -32.69 -10.64 39.47
N PRO A 518 -33.56 -10.05 40.30
CA PRO A 518 -34.61 -9.10 39.94
C PRO A 518 -34.11 -7.65 39.80
N PHE A 519 -34.70 -6.91 38.86
CA PHE A 519 -34.65 -5.45 38.80
C PHE A 519 -35.88 -4.85 39.47
N THR A 520 -35.75 -3.68 40.10
CA THR A 520 -36.84 -3.03 40.84
C THR A 520 -38.01 -2.59 39.97
N ASN A 521 -37.74 -2.16 38.73
CA ASN A 521 -38.72 -1.74 37.74
C ASN A 521 -38.16 -1.86 36.32
N ALA A 522 -38.98 -1.60 35.30
CA ALA A 522 -38.58 -1.66 33.90
C ALA A 522 -37.39 -0.72 33.59
N ALA A 523 -37.39 0.49 34.17
CA ALA A 523 -36.34 1.48 33.94
C ALA A 523 -34.97 1.02 34.45
N ALA A 524 -34.92 0.38 35.63
CA ALA A 524 -33.69 -0.19 36.19
C ALA A 524 -33.13 -1.31 35.30
N GLY A 525 -34.00 -2.18 34.77
CA GLY A 525 -33.61 -3.21 33.80
C GLY A 525 -33.06 -2.62 32.50
N LEU A 526 -33.68 -1.55 31.98
CA LEU A 526 -33.21 -0.86 30.78
C LEU A 526 -31.84 -0.19 30.96
N GLN A 527 -31.61 0.46 32.09
CA GLN A 527 -30.31 1.05 32.41
C GLN A 527 -29.21 -0.02 32.49
N TYR A 528 -29.53 -1.20 33.03
CA TYR A 528 -28.61 -2.33 33.04
C TYR A 528 -28.30 -2.82 31.61
N ILE A 529 -29.33 -3.04 30.78
CA ILE A 529 -29.15 -3.47 29.38
C ILE A 529 -28.29 -2.47 28.60
N GLN A 530 -28.49 -1.17 28.77
CA GLN A 530 -27.71 -0.13 28.07
C GLN A 530 -26.20 -0.22 28.37
N LYS A 531 -25.82 -0.60 29.59
CA LYS A 531 -24.42 -0.77 29.99
C LYS A 531 -23.82 -2.10 29.49
N VAL A 532 -24.64 -3.14 29.47
CA VAL A 532 -24.21 -4.52 29.27
C VAL A 532 -24.26 -4.95 27.79
N LYS A 533 -25.25 -4.47 27.02
CA LYS A 533 -25.43 -4.80 25.60
C LYS A 533 -24.19 -4.51 24.72
N PRO A 534 -23.49 -3.36 24.83
CA PRO A 534 -22.35 -3.07 23.97
C PRO A 534 -21.16 -4.02 24.19
N ARG A 535 -21.01 -4.54 25.41
CA ARG A 535 -19.89 -5.39 25.86
C ARG A 535 -20.24 -6.89 25.83
N LEU A 536 -21.50 -7.23 25.52
CA LEU A 536 -21.99 -8.60 25.55
C LEU A 536 -21.19 -9.52 24.61
N SER A 537 -21.05 -9.13 23.33
CA SER A 537 -20.36 -9.94 22.33
C SER A 537 -18.84 -9.87 22.37
N THR A 538 -18.27 -8.96 23.14
CA THR A 538 -16.82 -8.68 23.14
C THR A 538 -16.15 -9.12 24.44
N GLU A 539 -16.84 -8.99 25.57
CA GLU A 539 -16.25 -9.19 26.90
C GLU A 539 -17.02 -10.22 27.73
N ILE A 540 -18.35 -10.15 27.78
CA ILE A 540 -19.14 -10.96 28.73
C ILE A 540 -19.39 -12.37 28.20
N ILE A 541 -19.84 -12.48 26.94
CA ILE A 541 -20.11 -13.75 26.27
C ILE A 541 -19.42 -13.80 24.91
N SER A 542 -18.15 -13.40 24.86
CA SER A 542 -17.33 -13.37 23.63
C SER A 542 -17.22 -14.71 22.90
N PHE A 543 -17.52 -15.81 23.62
CA PHE A 543 -17.56 -17.17 23.12
C PHE A 543 -18.91 -17.57 22.49
N ILE A 544 -19.92 -16.69 22.49
CA ILE A 544 -21.23 -16.91 21.85
C ILE A 544 -21.42 -15.93 20.69
N ALA A 545 -21.77 -16.43 19.51
CA ALA A 545 -22.01 -15.57 18.35
C ALA A 545 -23.27 -14.71 18.53
N LYS A 546 -23.26 -13.48 17.99
CA LYS A 546 -24.39 -12.54 18.08
C LYS A 546 -25.72 -13.17 17.64
N LYS A 547 -25.73 -13.98 16.58
CA LYS A 547 -26.96 -14.62 16.05
C LYS A 547 -27.54 -15.71 16.97
N GLN A 548 -26.82 -16.14 18.00
CA GLN A 548 -27.18 -17.26 18.87
C GLN A 548 -27.81 -16.81 20.20
N TYR A 549 -28.03 -15.50 20.40
CA TYR A 549 -28.73 -15.03 21.58
C TYR A 549 -29.60 -13.80 21.31
N ASP A 550 -30.64 -13.67 22.12
CA ASP A 550 -31.53 -12.50 22.15
C ASP A 550 -31.75 -12.05 23.60
N LEU A 551 -31.87 -10.74 23.82
CA LEU A 551 -32.19 -10.16 25.13
C LEU A 551 -33.63 -9.62 25.13
N THR A 552 -34.42 -10.06 26.10
CA THR A 552 -35.80 -9.59 26.31
C THR A 552 -35.99 -9.19 27.77
N LEU A 553 -36.58 -8.01 28.01
CA LEU A 553 -36.97 -7.59 29.36
C LEU A 553 -38.41 -8.05 29.65
N ILE A 554 -38.60 -8.76 30.77
CA ILE A 554 -39.85 -9.44 31.09
C ILE A 554 -40.25 -9.10 32.54
N GLY A 555 -41.48 -8.62 32.71
CA GLY A 555 -42.07 -8.39 34.03
C GLY A 555 -42.36 -9.71 34.76
N LYS A 556 -42.20 -9.73 36.09
CA LYS A 556 -42.32 -10.92 36.94
C LYS A 556 -43.63 -11.68 36.72
N SER A 557 -44.74 -10.97 36.55
CA SER A 557 -46.06 -11.57 36.32
C SER A 557 -46.13 -12.39 35.03
N ASN A 558 -45.33 -12.04 34.02
CA ASN A 558 -45.29 -12.72 32.73
C ASN A 558 -44.32 -13.91 32.70
N ILE A 559 -43.31 -13.96 33.58
CA ILE A 559 -42.32 -15.07 33.63
C ILE A 559 -43.01 -16.40 33.95
N ILE A 560 -43.97 -16.39 34.88
CA ILE A 560 -44.72 -17.59 35.30
C ILE A 560 -45.57 -18.16 34.15
N GLN A 561 -45.92 -17.32 33.18
CA GLN A 561 -46.71 -17.71 32.00
C GLN A 561 -45.84 -18.25 30.85
N ILE A 562 -44.50 -18.08 30.90
CA ILE A 562 -43.57 -18.47 29.85
C ILE A 562 -42.83 -19.75 30.26
N ASN A 563 -43.35 -20.89 29.83
CA ASN A 563 -42.81 -22.22 30.14
C ASN A 563 -42.20 -22.93 28.91
N ASN A 564 -42.36 -22.36 27.71
CA ASN A 564 -41.79 -22.91 26.48
C ASN A 564 -41.46 -21.80 25.45
N GLN A 565 -40.79 -22.19 24.37
CA GLN A 565 -40.36 -21.29 23.31
C GLN A 565 -41.53 -20.58 22.60
N VAL A 566 -42.65 -21.30 22.36
CA VAL A 566 -43.82 -20.76 21.68
C VAL A 566 -44.46 -19.61 22.47
N GLN A 567 -44.51 -19.74 23.80
CA GLN A 567 -45.06 -18.74 24.72
C GLN A 567 -44.14 -17.52 24.85
N LEU A 568 -42.82 -17.72 24.83
CA LEU A 568 -41.87 -16.61 24.78
C LEU A 568 -42.01 -15.83 23.46
N ASP A 569 -42.16 -16.52 22.34
CA ASP A 569 -42.35 -15.89 21.04
C ASP A 569 -43.71 -15.18 20.96
N GLN A 570 -44.74 -15.71 21.62
CA GLN A 570 -46.02 -15.02 21.78
C GLN A 570 -45.88 -13.75 22.62
N TYR A 571 -45.17 -13.78 23.74
CA TYR A 571 -44.87 -12.58 24.54
C TYR A 571 -44.11 -11.52 23.73
N LYS A 572 -43.12 -11.94 22.93
CA LYS A 572 -42.39 -11.04 22.02
C LYS A 572 -43.29 -10.42 20.97
N ARG A 573 -44.28 -11.14 20.43
CA ARG A 573 -45.24 -10.61 19.46
C ARG A 573 -46.23 -9.64 20.10
N ASP A 574 -46.78 -10.00 21.26
CA ASP A 574 -47.96 -9.33 21.82
C ASP A 574 -47.62 -8.12 22.70
N LYS A 575 -46.43 -8.07 23.33
CA LYS A 575 -46.08 -7.03 24.33
C LYS A 575 -44.66 -6.46 24.29
N SER A 576 -43.87 -6.66 23.22
CA SER A 576 -42.48 -6.19 23.19
C SER A 576 -42.33 -4.67 22.98
N TYR A 577 -42.46 -3.89 24.05
CA TYR A 577 -41.91 -2.52 24.06
C TYR A 577 -40.36 -2.50 24.14
N TYR A 578 -39.73 -3.61 24.56
CA TYR A 578 -38.28 -3.69 24.81
C TYR A 578 -37.64 -5.02 24.36
N TYR A 579 -37.65 -5.27 23.05
CA TYR A 579 -36.92 -6.38 22.43
C TYR A 579 -35.59 -5.88 21.86
N PHE A 580 -34.49 -6.50 22.30
CA PHE A 580 -33.14 -6.11 21.88
C PHE A 580 -32.51 -7.25 21.10
N LYS A 581 -32.62 -7.17 19.76
CA LYS A 581 -31.76 -7.94 18.86
C LYS A 581 -30.29 -7.49 19.01
N PRO A 582 -29.34 -8.41 18.79
CA PRO A 582 -27.90 -8.12 18.78
C PRO A 582 -27.50 -6.92 17.92
#